data_AF-A0A925UXT8-F1
#
_entry.id   AF-A0A925UXT8-F1
#
_cell.length_a   1.000
_cell.length_b   1.000
_cell.length_c   1.000
_cell.angle_alpha   90.00
_cell.angle_beta   90.00
_cell.angle_gamma   90.00
#
_symmetry.space_group_name_H-M   'P 1'
#
loop_
_entity.id
_entity.type
_entity.pdbx_description
1 polymer ?
#
loop_
_entity_poly.entity_id
_entity_poly.type
_entity_poly.pdbx_seq_one_letter_code
_entity_poly.pdbx_strand_id
1 'polypeptide(L)' 'MAKTVRVTSQGKKWQVKTDGADRAAKLTDKKEDAVKAAKQIAKNQKAELIIQGKDGKIQSKDSYGRDPNPPKDTEH' A
#
# COMPACT_ATOMS: atom_id res chain seq x y z
N MET A 1 12.48 12.88 -3.56
CA MET A 1 11.35 12.75 -2.62
C MET A 1 11.00 11.27 -2.50
N ALA A 2 10.87 10.75 -1.28
CA ALA A 2 10.40 9.38 -1.09
C ALA A 2 8.91 9.33 -1.47
N LYS A 3 8.54 8.36 -2.33
CA LYS A 3 7.14 8.16 -2.70
C LYS A 3 6.49 7.24 -1.67
N THR A 4 5.20 7.42 -1.41
CA THR A 4 4.41 6.56 -0.52
C THR A 4 3.19 6.06 -1.26
N VAL A 5 2.89 4.77 -1.15
CA VAL A 5 1.70 4.12 -1.68
C VAL A 5 0.76 3.84 -0.51
N ARG A 6 -0.48 4.27 -0.62
CA ARG A 6 -1.50 4.13 0.43
C ARG A 6 -2.65 3.28 -0.08
N VAL A 7 -3.02 2.26 0.68
CA VAL A 7 -4.24 1.48 0.47
C VAL A 7 -5.28 1.96 1.47
N THR A 8 -6.40 2.46 0.98
CA THR A 8 -7.50 2.99 1.81
C THR A 8 -8.83 2.42 1.35
N SER A 9 -9.76 2.22 2.28
CA SER A 9 -11.14 1.87 1.93
C SER A 9 -11.93 3.11 1.55
N GLN A 10 -12.64 3.08 0.44
CA GLN A 10 -13.60 4.09 0.02
C GLN A 10 -14.97 3.41 -0.12
N GLY A 11 -15.78 3.51 0.92
CA GLY A 11 -17.09 2.84 0.98
C GLY A 11 -16.95 1.31 0.88
N LYS A 12 -17.46 0.73 -0.21
CA LYS A 12 -17.38 -0.72 -0.46
C LYS A 12 -16.13 -1.16 -1.24
N LYS A 13 -15.30 -0.21 -1.68
CA LYS A 13 -14.13 -0.47 -2.53
C LYS A 13 -12.84 -0.10 -1.82
N TRP A 14 -11.73 -0.54 -2.38
CA TRP A 14 -10.37 -0.28 -1.95
C TRP A 14 -9.66 0.51 -3.02
N GLN A 15 -9.00 1.59 -2.61
CA GLN A 15 -8.24 2.45 -3.50
C GLN A 15 -6.76 2.40 -3.13
N VAL A 16 -5.92 2.29 -4.15
CA VAL A 16 -4.47 2.40 -4.07
C VAL A 16 -4.09 3.77 -4.59
N LYS A 17 -3.50 4.62 -3.75
CA LYS A 17 -3.11 5.98 -4.11
C LYS A 17 -1.63 6.21 -3.81
N THR A 18 -0.90 6.73 -4.78
CA THR A 18 0.47 7.20 -4.57
C THR A 18 0.48 8.64 -4.08
N ASP A 19 1.41 8.96 -3.21
CA ASP A 19 1.65 10.32 -2.75
C ASP A 19 1.98 11.25 -3.92
N GLY A 20 1.38 12.43 -3.93
CA GLY A 20 1.45 13.39 -5.04
C GLY A 20 0.57 13.05 -6.26
N ALA A 21 -0.14 11.92 -6.28
CA ALA A 21 -1.13 11.65 -7.32
C ALA A 21 -2.48 12.27 -6.97
N ASP A 22 -3.15 12.88 -7.95
CA ASP A 22 -4.50 13.40 -7.78
C ASP A 22 -5.53 12.26 -7.62
N ARG A 23 -5.34 11.19 -8.40
CA ARG A 23 -6.26 10.04 -8.51
C ARG A 23 -5.68 8.75 -7.91
N ALA A 24 -6.56 7.82 -7.60
CA ALA A 24 -6.17 6.46 -7.25
C ALA A 24 -5.52 5.76 -8.46
N ALA A 25 -4.36 5.14 -8.26
CA ALA A 25 -3.67 4.33 -9.25
C ALA A 25 -4.44 3.02 -9.56
N LYS A 26 -5.17 2.49 -8.59
CA LYS A 26 -5.99 1.27 -8.73
C LYS A 26 -7.20 1.34 -7.81
N LEU A 27 -8.34 0.85 -8.29
CA LEU A 27 -9.54 0.59 -7.49
C LEU A 27 -9.87 -0.91 -7.57
N THR A 28 -10.17 -1.53 -6.43
CA THR A 28 -10.51 -2.95 -6.33
C THR A 28 -11.65 -3.13 -5.34
N ASP A 29 -12.43 -4.20 -5.47
CA ASP A 29 -13.50 -4.50 -4.51
C ASP A 29 -12.98 -5.24 -3.27
N LYS A 30 -11.85 -5.95 -3.42
CA LYS A 30 -11.19 -6.71 -2.35
C LYS A 30 -9.93 -6.02 -1.84
N LYS A 31 -9.71 -6.09 -0.53
CA LYS A 31 -8.52 -5.54 0.14
C LYS A 31 -7.25 -6.21 -0.36
N GLU A 32 -7.27 -7.53 -0.48
CA GLU A 32 -6.12 -8.32 -0.90
C GLU A 32 -5.60 -7.93 -2.28
N ASP A 33 -6.51 -7.67 -3.23
CA ASP A 33 -6.17 -7.18 -4.57
C ASP A 33 -5.52 -5.79 -4.51
N ALA A 34 -6.06 -4.87 -3.72
CA ALA A 34 -5.46 -3.54 -3.54
C ALA A 34 -4.07 -3.64 -2.91
N VAL A 35 -3.90 -4.49 -1.89
CA VAL A 35 -2.61 -4.71 -1.23
C VAL A 35 -1.59 -5.31 -2.19
N LYS A 36 -1.96 -6.33 -2.99
CA LYS A 36 -1.06 -6.92 -4.00
C LYS A 36 -0.61 -5.87 -5.01
N ALA A 37 -1.54 -5.09 -5.56
CA ALA A 37 -1.21 -4.01 -6.50
C ALA A 37 -0.31 -2.95 -5.86
N ALA A 38 -0.62 -2.54 -4.62
CA ALA A 38 0.15 -1.54 -3.89
C ALA A 38 1.57 -2.02 -3.57
N LYS A 39 1.75 -3.29 -3.17
CA LYS A 39 3.06 -3.92 -2.97
C LYS A 39 3.90 -3.90 -4.24
N GLN A 40 3.31 -4.24 -5.38
CA GLN A 40 4.01 -4.22 -6.66
C GLN A 40 4.45 -2.80 -7.05
N ILE A 41 3.56 -1.81 -6.90
CA ILE A 41 3.86 -0.40 -7.16
C ILE A 41 4.96 0.08 -6.22
N ALA A 42 4.84 -0.20 -4.92
CA ALA A 42 5.78 0.26 -3.92
C ALA A 42 7.17 -0.34 -4.12
N LYS A 43 7.25 -1.65 -4.45
CA LYS A 43 8.50 -2.32 -4.80
C LYS A 43 9.16 -1.72 -6.05
N ASN A 44 8.38 -1.51 -7.12
CA ASN A 44 8.91 -0.95 -8.36
C ASN A 44 9.39 0.50 -8.20
N GLN A 45 8.69 1.29 -7.39
CA GLN A 45 9.03 2.70 -7.14
C GLN A 45 9.98 2.90 -5.97
N LYS A 46 10.38 1.83 -5.27
CA LYS A 46 11.16 1.89 -4.02
C LYS A 46 10.54 2.86 -3.02
N ALA A 47 9.22 2.71 -2.85
CA ALA A 47 8.34 3.59 -2.09
C ALA A 47 7.92 2.93 -0.77
N GLU A 48 7.47 3.74 0.19
CA GLU A 48 6.78 3.21 1.38
C GLU A 48 5.38 2.72 1.01
N LEU A 49 4.89 1.67 1.65
CA LEU A 49 3.54 1.15 1.54
C LEU A 49 2.83 1.28 2.88
N ILE A 50 1.63 1.85 2.88
CA ILE A 50 0.77 1.98 4.05
C ILE A 50 -0.57 1.30 3.72
N ILE A 51 -0.97 0.35 4.55
CA ILE A 51 -2.22 -0.38 4.42
C ILE A 51 -3.15 0.07 5.56
N GLN A 52 -4.25 0.74 5.21
CA GLN A 52 -5.30 1.09 6.17
C GLN A 52 -6.42 0.06 6.16
N GLY A 53 -7.09 -0.11 7.30
CA GLY A 53 -8.30 -0.90 7.46
C GLY A 53 -9.56 -0.13 7.03
N LYS A 54 -10.72 -0.78 7.09
CA LYS A 54 -12.02 -0.13 6.83
C LYS A 54 -12.38 0.92 7.89
N ASP A 55 -11.84 0.72 9.07
CA ASP A 55 -11.87 1.59 10.25
C ASP A 55 -10.93 2.80 10.12
N GLY A 56 -10.19 2.92 9.01
CA GLY A 56 -9.27 4.02 8.77
C GLY A 56 -7.95 3.95 9.53
N LYS A 57 -7.76 2.97 10.44
CA LYS A 57 -6.49 2.79 11.14
C LYS A 57 -5.47 2.12 10.22
N ILE A 58 -4.19 2.41 10.44
CA ILE A 58 -3.10 1.74 9.76
C ILE A 58 -3.00 0.33 10.34
N GLN A 59 -3.13 -0.68 9.48
CA GLN A 59 -2.97 -2.07 9.87
C GLN A 59 -1.56 -2.58 9.60
N SER A 60 -0.89 -2.05 8.57
CA SER A 60 0.48 -2.45 8.25
C SER A 60 1.19 -1.33 7.48
N LYS A 61 2.50 -1.24 7.68
CA LYS A 61 3.40 -0.30 7.00
C LYS A 61 4.65 -1.08 6.59
N ASP A 62 4.96 -1.06 5.30
CA ASP A 62 6.19 -1.63 4.74
C ASP A 62 7.01 -0.51 4.08
N SER A 63 8.34 -0.58 4.11
CA SER A 63 9.20 0.32 3.34
C SER A 63 10.00 -0.46 2.30
N TYR A 64 9.84 -0.13 1.02
CA TYR A 64 10.61 -0.73 -0.07
C TYR A 64 11.78 0.16 -0.53
N GLY A 65 11.95 1.31 0.11
CA GLY A 65 13.03 2.26 -0.13
C GLY A 65 14.30 1.86 0.61
N ARG A 66 15.12 1.00 0.00
CA ARG A 66 16.53 0.76 0.41
C ARG A 66 16.72 0.11 1.79
N ASP A 67 15.92 -0.90 2.13
CA ASP A 67 16.30 -1.86 3.17
C ASP A 67 16.96 -3.10 2.51
N PRO A 68 18.27 -3.35 2.71
CA PRO A 68 18.95 -4.54 2.20
C PRO A 68 18.48 -5.84 2.87
N ASN A 69 17.52 -5.78 3.80
CA ASN A 69 16.98 -6.92 4.50
C ASN A 69 15.45 -6.83 4.57
N PRO A 70 14.69 -7.45 3.65
CA PRO A 70 13.25 -7.55 3.84
C PRO A 70 13.00 -8.45 5.07
N PRO A 71 12.36 -8.00 6.15
CA PRO A 71 11.89 -8.92 7.16
C PRO A 71 10.89 -9.86 6.48
N LYS A 72 11.26 -11.14 6.39
CA LYS A 72 10.30 -12.22 6.21
C LYS A 72 9.52 -12.32 7.52
N ASP A 73 8.61 -11.39 7.78
CA ASP A 73 7.65 -11.60 8.86
C ASP A 73 6.58 -12.55 8.33
N THR A 74 6.89 -13.83 8.49
CA THR A 74 5.88 -14.88 8.64
C THR A 74 5.17 -14.62 9.96
N GLU A 75 4.14 -13.77 9.94
CA GLU A 75 3.16 -13.77 11.02
C GLU A 75 2.37 -15.09 10.94
N HIS A 76 2.36 -15.83 12.05
CA HIS A 76 1.69 -17.12 12.28
C HIS A 76 0.26 -16.89 12.81
#